data_AF-A0A813USI7-F1
#
_entry.id   AF-A0A813USI7-F1
#
_cell.length_a   1.000
_cell.length_b   1.000
_cell.length_c   1.000
_cell.angle_alpha   90.00
_cell.angle_beta   90.00
_cell.angle_gamma   90.00
#
_symmetry.space_group_name_H-M   'P 1'
#
loop_
_entity.id
_entity.type
_entity.pdbx_description
1 polymer ?
#
loop_
_entity_poly.entity_id
_entity_poly.type
_entity_poly.pdbx_seq_one_letter_code
_entity_poly.pdbx_strand_id
1 'polypeptide(L)'
;MFHLFFVNDNYYYFFRLHQLLCERLLKMFQQSLRLIEQENSSQRNRPTSAASVLRLSNRPNIPVDEYYSAFLDMVRNLLDGNMDASSYEDSLREMFGIHAYIAFTMDKIIHNCVRQLQAIVTDESLDAIMRLYSRPNGSVGLVDNLYSTSQQNAEAAYQREMETYADGNRLFRICSFKNDRRVTTSLIVVDSSDDDDEERIVENGTYYAEKYLHGNEGDYDDTTMARLRAKLRKKPRFLHRYD
;
A
#
# COMPACT_ATOMS: atom_id res chain seq x y z
N MET A 1 22.10 4.49 8.65
CA MET A 1 21.51 5.86 8.70
C MET A 1 20.14 5.88 8.04
N PHE A 2 19.09 6.04 8.83
CA PHE A 2 17.73 6.23 8.32
C PHE A 2 17.05 7.44 8.97
N HIS A 3 16.04 7.97 8.28
CA HIS A 3 15.12 8.99 8.78
C HIS A 3 13.84 8.30 9.21
N LEU A 4 13.40 8.57 10.44
CA LEU A 4 12.21 7.97 11.03
C LEU A 4 11.06 8.97 11.07
N PHE A 5 9.87 8.53 10.66
CA PHE A 5 8.64 9.31 10.74
C PHE A 5 7.49 8.39 11.17
N PHE A 6 6.78 8.75 12.24
CA PHE A 6 5.53 8.09 12.59
C PHE A 6 4.39 8.83 11.92
N VAL A 7 3.40 8.11 11.41
CA VAL A 7 2.30 8.69 10.64
C VAL A 7 0.99 7.99 10.90
N ASN A 8 -0.13 8.68 10.68
CA ASN A 8 -1.45 8.05 10.73
C ASN A 8 -1.85 7.45 9.37
N ASP A 9 -3.07 6.90 9.31
CA ASP A 9 -3.68 6.31 8.11
C ASP A 9 -3.66 7.27 6.90
N ASN A 10 -3.99 8.54 7.07
CA ASN A 10 -4.07 9.50 5.95
C ASN A 10 -2.72 9.70 5.24
N TYR A 11 -1.67 9.92 6.02
CA TYR A 11 -0.30 9.99 5.50
C TYR A 11 0.14 8.67 4.86
N TYR A 12 -0.16 7.54 5.51
CA TYR A 12 0.16 6.22 4.97
C TYR A 12 -0.47 6.02 3.59
N TYR A 13 -1.77 6.28 3.46
CA TYR A 13 -2.48 6.14 2.20
C TYR A 13 -1.92 7.08 1.14
N PHE A 14 -1.64 8.34 1.48
CA PHE A 14 -1.01 9.28 0.56
C PHE A 14 0.33 8.75 0.03
N PHE A 15 1.25 8.36 0.92
CA PHE A 15 2.57 7.86 0.50
C PHE A 15 2.45 6.59 -0.34
N ARG A 16 1.52 5.69 0.00
CA ARG A 16 1.30 4.46 -0.76
C ARG A 16 0.77 4.73 -2.15
N LEU A 17 -0.20 5.64 -2.28
CA LEU A 17 -0.76 6.05 -3.57
C LEU A 17 0.28 6.82 -4.41
N HIS A 18 1.06 7.70 -3.79
CA HIS A 18 2.14 8.43 -4.46
C HIS A 18 3.22 7.48 -4.98
N GLN A 19 3.66 6.51 -4.17
CA GLN A 19 4.60 5.47 -4.61
C GLN A 19 4.05 4.72 -5.83
N LEU A 20 2.79 4.28 -5.77
CA LEU A 20 2.14 3.57 -6.86
C LEU A 20 2.05 4.42 -8.13
N LEU A 21 1.75 5.72 -8.00
CA LEU A 21 1.72 6.67 -9.10
C LEU A 21 3.09 6.77 -9.78
N CYS A 22 4.15 7.04 -9.00
CA CYS A 22 5.51 7.13 -9.53
C CYS A 22 5.98 5.83 -10.17
N GLU A 23 5.64 4.68 -9.57
CA GLU A 23 5.97 3.36 -10.11
C GLU A 23 5.33 3.14 -11.49
N ARG A 24 4.05 3.49 -11.64
CA ARG A 24 3.34 3.36 -12.92
C ARG A 24 3.89 4.30 -13.98
N LEU A 25 4.16 5.56 -13.63
CA LEU A 25 4.80 6.52 -14.53
C LEU A 25 6.16 6.01 -15.02
N LEU A 26 6.99 5.50 -14.10
CA LEU A 26 8.29 4.92 -14.43
C LEU A 26 8.15 3.70 -15.35
N LYS A 27 7.21 2.80 -15.06
CA LYS A 27 6.96 1.62 -15.91
C LYS A 27 6.53 2.03 -17.31
N MET A 28 5.66 3.03 -17.46
CA MET A 28 5.24 3.54 -18.76
C MET A 28 6.40 4.20 -19.51
N PHE A 29 7.24 4.97 -18.82
CA PHE A 29 8.46 5.54 -19.40
C PHE A 29 9.44 4.46 -19.88
N GLN A 30 9.63 3.40 -19.10
CA GLN A 30 10.46 2.27 -19.51
C GLN A 30 9.87 1.53 -20.72
N GLN A 31 8.54 1.41 -20.81
CA GLN A 31 7.90 0.82 -21.98
C GLN A 31 8.08 1.68 -23.23
N SER A 32 7.97 3.01 -23.13
CA SER A 32 8.22 3.87 -24.30
C SER A 32 9.66 3.71 -24.81
N LEU A 33 10.66 3.66 -23.91
CA LEU A 33 12.05 3.42 -24.31
C LEU A 33 12.25 2.09 -25.03
N ARG A 34 11.60 1.02 -24.55
CA ARG A 34 11.66 -0.30 -25.22
C ARG A 34 11.03 -0.28 -26.60
N LEU A 35 9.91 0.43 -26.77
CA LEU A 35 9.25 0.56 -28.07
C LEU A 35 10.13 1.33 -29.06
N ILE A 36 10.83 2.38 -28.61
CA ILE A 36 11.80 3.13 -29.43
C ILE A 36 12.92 2.21 -29.92
N GLU A 37 13.50 1.39 -29.02
CA GLU A 37 14.56 0.44 -29.39
C GLU A 37 14.07 -0.64 -30.38
N GLN A 38 12.84 -1.13 -30.18
CA GLN A 38 12.19 -2.08 -31.08
C GLN A 38 11.91 -1.49 -32.47
N GLU A 39 11.45 -0.24 -32.55
CA GLU A 39 11.22 0.42 -33.84
C GLU A 39 12.54 0.66 -34.58
N ASN A 40 13.59 1.12 -33.88
CA ASN A 40 14.92 1.33 -34.45
C ASN A 40 15.55 0.04 -34.99
N SER A 41 15.43 -1.08 -34.26
CA SER A 41 15.92 -2.38 -34.72
C SER A 41 15.07 -2.95 -35.87
N SER A 42 13.76 -2.70 -35.88
CA SER A 42 12.87 -3.11 -36.95
C SER A 42 13.10 -2.32 -38.25
N GLN A 43 13.36 -1.02 -38.16
CA GLN A 43 13.69 -0.17 -39.30
C GLN A 43 14.99 -0.60 -39.99
N ARG A 44 15.99 -1.05 -39.22
CA ARG A 44 17.25 -1.58 -39.77
C ARG A 44 17.07 -2.89 -40.55
N ASN A 45 16.04 -3.68 -40.23
CA ASN A 45 15.84 -5.02 -40.78
C ASN A 45 14.70 -5.09 -41.83
N ARG A 46 14.10 -3.96 -42.22
CA ARG A 46 12.93 -3.95 -43.10
C ARG A 46 13.30 -3.66 -44.57
N PRO A 47 13.27 -4.65 -45.49
CA PRO A 47 13.06 -4.32 -46.90
C PRO A 47 11.66 -3.72 -47.02
N THR A 48 11.53 -2.62 -47.78
CA THR A 48 10.29 -1.88 -48.00
C THR A 48 9.13 -2.82 -48.37
N SER A 49 8.29 -3.15 -47.39
CA SER A 49 7.17 -4.09 -47.55
C SER A 49 5.94 -3.37 -48.09
N ALA A 50 5.26 -3.91 -49.08
CA ALA A 50 4.07 -3.33 -49.71
C ALA A 50 2.94 -2.96 -48.70
N ALA A 51 2.91 -3.59 -47.53
CA ALA A 51 1.98 -3.27 -46.45
C ALA A 51 2.21 -1.88 -45.81
N SER A 52 3.43 -1.32 -45.83
CA SER A 52 3.65 0.07 -45.41
C SER A 52 3.14 1.08 -46.43
N VAL A 53 3.06 0.71 -47.71
CA VAL A 53 2.52 1.57 -48.78
C VAL A 53 0.99 1.63 -48.71
N LEU A 54 0.36 0.51 -48.35
CA LEU A 54 -1.11 0.38 -48.30
C LEU A 54 -1.77 0.95 -47.04
N ARG A 55 -1.02 1.53 -46.10
CA ARG A 55 -1.55 2.10 -44.83
C ARG A 55 -2.48 1.17 -44.04
N LEU A 56 -2.39 -0.15 -44.23
CA LEU A 56 -3.24 -1.14 -43.55
C LEU A 56 -2.83 -1.41 -42.09
N SER A 57 -1.75 -0.79 -41.64
CA SER A 57 -1.32 -0.88 -40.25
C SER A 57 -2.09 0.16 -39.44
N ASN A 58 -2.87 -0.29 -38.44
CA ASN A 58 -3.50 0.54 -37.41
C ASN A 58 -2.45 1.18 -36.47
N ARG A 59 -1.38 1.73 -37.05
CA ARG A 59 -0.29 2.39 -36.32
C ARG A 59 -0.82 3.76 -35.91
N PRO A 60 -0.73 4.14 -34.63
CA PRO A 60 -1.09 5.49 -34.22
C PRO A 60 -0.28 6.51 -35.04
N ASN A 61 -0.89 7.64 -35.39
CA ASN A 61 -0.24 8.73 -36.14
C ASN A 61 0.86 9.46 -35.34
N ILE A 62 1.20 8.94 -34.15
CA ILE A 62 2.15 9.52 -33.22
C ILE A 62 3.48 8.78 -33.42
N PRO A 63 4.63 9.48 -33.54
CA PRO A 63 5.92 8.81 -33.58
C PRO A 63 6.21 8.14 -32.23
N VAL A 64 6.89 6.99 -32.25
CA VAL A 64 7.16 6.19 -31.04
C VAL A 64 7.96 6.98 -29.99
N ASP A 65 8.81 7.89 -30.45
CA ASP A 65 9.61 8.78 -29.60
C ASP A 65 8.75 9.73 -28.75
N GLU A 66 7.52 10.02 -29.17
CA GLU A 66 6.59 10.93 -28.50
C GLU A 66 5.52 10.20 -27.69
N TYR A 67 5.56 8.87 -27.60
CA TYR A 67 4.52 8.10 -26.90
C TYR A 67 4.41 8.48 -25.43
N TYR A 68 5.53 8.72 -24.74
CA TYR A 68 5.49 9.09 -23.33
C TYR A 68 4.91 10.49 -23.12
N SER A 69 5.26 11.48 -23.96
CA SER A 69 4.66 12.81 -23.91
C SER A 69 3.16 12.76 -24.21
N ALA A 70 2.76 12.04 -25.26
CA ALA A 70 1.36 11.85 -25.60
C ALA A 70 0.60 11.22 -24.42
N PHE A 71 1.15 10.17 -23.80
CA PHE A 71 0.59 9.54 -22.60
C PHE A 71 0.32 10.55 -21.47
N LEU A 72 1.28 11.43 -21.16
CA LEU A 72 1.08 12.44 -20.11
C LEU A 72 -0.05 13.41 -20.45
N ASP A 73 -0.17 13.81 -21.72
CA ASP A 73 -1.26 14.69 -22.16
C ASP A 73 -2.61 14.00 -22.13
N MET A 74 -2.68 12.72 -22.47
CA MET A 74 -3.88 11.90 -22.29
C MET A 74 -4.30 11.79 -20.82
N VAL A 75 -3.35 11.57 -19.90
CA VAL A 75 -3.65 11.56 -18.45
C VAL A 75 -4.23 12.91 -18.01
N ARG A 76 -3.67 14.04 -18.49
CA ARG A 76 -4.23 15.38 -18.20
C ARG A 76 -5.65 15.52 -18.73
N ASN A 77 -5.89 15.17 -19.99
CA ASN A 77 -7.21 15.25 -20.59
C ASN A 77 -8.25 14.36 -19.87
N LEU A 78 -7.82 13.20 -19.37
CA LEU A 78 -8.67 12.31 -18.57
C LEU A 78 -9.04 12.94 -17.22
N LEU A 79 -8.08 13.59 -16.56
CA LEU A 79 -8.31 14.29 -15.29
C LEU A 79 -9.20 15.53 -15.46
N ASP A 80 -9.05 16.25 -16.57
CA ASP A 80 -9.87 17.42 -16.90
C ASP A 80 -11.29 17.02 -17.36
N GLY A 81 -11.56 15.73 -17.56
CA GLY A 81 -12.84 15.23 -18.07
C GLY A 81 -13.07 15.47 -19.56
N ASN A 82 -12.02 15.86 -20.30
CA ASN A 82 -12.04 16.08 -21.74
C ASN A 82 -11.94 14.77 -22.55
N MET A 83 -11.71 13.65 -21.86
CA MET A 83 -11.63 12.32 -22.44
C MET A 83 -12.26 11.32 -21.46
N ASP A 84 -13.07 10.39 -21.95
CA ASP A 84 -13.63 9.32 -21.14
C ASP A 84 -12.64 8.15 -20.96
N ALA A 85 -12.88 7.32 -19.94
CA ALA A 85 -11.99 6.22 -19.60
C ALA A 85 -11.88 5.16 -20.71
N SER A 86 -12.95 4.89 -21.47
CA SER A 86 -12.90 3.89 -22.55
C SER A 86 -11.98 4.35 -23.66
N SER A 87 -12.19 5.58 -24.15
CA SER A 87 -11.37 6.18 -25.20
C SER A 87 -9.89 6.29 -24.80
N TYR A 88 -9.62 6.63 -23.53
CA TYR A 88 -8.27 6.65 -22.97
C TYR A 88 -7.60 5.28 -23.01
N GLU A 89 -8.27 4.23 -22.52
CA GLU A 89 -7.70 2.89 -22.49
C GLU A 89 -7.51 2.33 -23.90
N ASP A 90 -8.47 2.55 -24.80
CA ASP A 90 -8.39 2.15 -26.21
C ASP A 90 -7.15 2.79 -26.87
N SER A 91 -6.99 4.10 -26.73
CA SER A 91 -5.83 4.84 -27.25
C SER A 91 -4.52 4.28 -26.70
N LEU A 92 -4.43 4.04 -25.38
CA LEU A 92 -3.24 3.46 -24.77
C LEU A 92 -2.94 2.06 -25.27
N ARG A 93 -3.96 1.23 -25.53
CA ARG A 93 -3.76 -0.11 -26.10
C ARG A 93 -3.23 -0.04 -27.52
N GLU A 94 -3.57 0.98 -28.30
CA GLU A 94 -2.99 1.19 -29.63
C GLU A 94 -1.50 1.59 -29.57
N MET A 95 -1.08 2.39 -28.58
CA MET A 95 0.33 2.81 -28.44
C MET A 95 1.21 1.79 -27.71
N PHE A 96 0.77 1.28 -26.56
CA PHE A 96 1.57 0.45 -25.66
C PHE A 96 1.18 -1.04 -25.69
N GLY A 97 0.17 -1.41 -26.48
CA GLY A 97 -0.28 -2.79 -26.61
C GLY A 97 -0.73 -3.39 -25.28
N ILE A 98 -0.30 -4.63 -25.02
CA ILE A 98 -0.66 -5.37 -23.81
C ILE A 98 -0.10 -4.74 -22.52
N HIS A 99 0.86 -3.81 -22.60
CA HIS A 99 1.45 -3.18 -21.42
C HIS A 99 0.67 -1.94 -20.94
N ALA A 100 -0.32 -1.50 -21.70
CA ALA A 100 -1.16 -0.34 -21.40
C ALA A 100 -1.92 -0.44 -20.06
N TYR A 101 -2.24 -1.66 -19.59
CA TYR A 101 -3.05 -1.89 -18.39
C TYR A 101 -2.49 -1.21 -17.12
N ILE A 102 -1.17 -0.99 -17.08
CA ILE A 102 -0.48 -0.31 -15.98
C ILE A 102 -1.04 1.10 -15.76
N ALA A 103 -1.52 1.74 -16.83
CA ALA A 103 -1.96 3.13 -16.85
C ALA A 103 -3.49 3.33 -16.81
N PHE A 104 -4.30 2.26 -16.82
CA PHE A 104 -5.77 2.37 -16.94
C PHE A 104 -6.44 3.11 -15.77
N THR A 105 -5.89 3.00 -14.56
CA THR A 105 -6.47 3.62 -13.35
C THR A 105 -5.65 4.81 -12.83
N MET A 106 -4.94 5.52 -13.71
CA MET A 106 -4.13 6.68 -13.34
C MET A 106 -4.98 7.82 -12.76
N ASP A 107 -6.14 8.09 -13.35
CA ASP A 107 -7.15 9.04 -12.86
C ASP A 107 -7.55 8.77 -11.41
N LYS A 108 -7.89 7.52 -11.09
CA LYS A 108 -8.33 7.10 -9.76
C LYS A 108 -7.20 7.25 -8.75
N ILE A 109 -5.98 6.88 -9.13
CA ILE A 109 -4.82 7.04 -8.23
C ILE A 109 -4.60 8.51 -7.93
N ILE A 110 -4.60 9.38 -8.95
CA ILE A 110 -4.38 10.81 -8.79
C ILE A 110 -5.50 11.46 -7.97
N HIS A 111 -6.76 11.15 -8.26
CA HIS A 111 -7.91 11.62 -7.46
C HIS A 111 -7.81 11.19 -5.99
N ASN A 112 -7.40 9.95 -5.73
CA ASN A 112 -7.21 9.50 -4.36
C ASN A 112 -6.00 10.19 -3.70
N CYS A 113 -4.88 10.41 -4.40
CA CYS A 113 -3.76 11.19 -3.89
C CYS A 113 -4.20 12.59 -3.45
N VAL A 114 -4.94 13.31 -4.31
CA VAL A 114 -5.44 14.65 -4.02
C VAL A 114 -6.38 14.64 -2.82
N ARG A 115 -7.28 13.65 -2.72
CA ARG A 115 -8.18 13.49 -1.57
C ARG A 115 -7.42 13.30 -0.25
N GLN A 116 -6.42 12.42 -0.25
CA GLN A 116 -5.59 12.20 0.94
C GLN A 116 -4.78 13.45 1.30
N LEU A 117 -4.24 14.16 0.29
CA LEU A 117 -3.53 15.41 0.51
C LEU A 117 -4.45 16.50 1.10
N GLN A 118 -5.68 16.61 0.61
CA GLN A 118 -6.66 17.55 1.15
C GLN A 118 -7.01 17.22 2.60
N ALA A 119 -7.19 15.95 2.94
CA ALA A 119 -7.40 15.51 4.32
C ALA A 119 -6.21 15.92 5.22
N ILE A 120 -4.99 15.67 4.76
CA ILE A 120 -3.76 16.05 5.46
C ILE A 120 -3.67 17.55 5.74
N VAL A 121 -4.06 18.40 4.79
CA VAL A 121 -3.95 19.86 4.92
C VAL A 121 -5.10 20.47 5.71
N THR A 122 -6.28 19.83 5.72
CA THR A 122 -7.48 20.37 6.37
C THR A 122 -7.58 19.96 7.84
N ASP A 123 -6.99 18.84 8.22
CA ASP A 123 -7.03 18.32 9.58
C ASP A 123 -5.92 18.93 10.44
N GLU A 124 -6.29 19.74 11.43
CA GLU A 124 -5.36 20.39 12.36
C GLU A 124 -4.54 19.39 13.18
N SER A 125 -5.06 18.18 13.42
CA SER A 125 -4.31 17.11 14.10
C SER A 125 -3.14 16.60 13.25
N LEU A 126 -3.26 16.67 11.92
CA LEU A 126 -2.22 16.28 10.99
C LEU A 126 -1.14 17.34 10.83
N ASP A 127 -1.52 18.63 10.92
CA ASP A 127 -0.54 19.71 11.01
C ASP A 127 0.32 19.58 12.29
N ALA A 128 -0.30 19.20 13.42
CA ALA A 128 0.43 18.94 14.67
C ALA A 128 1.46 17.79 14.51
N ILE A 129 1.08 16.69 13.83
CA ILE A 129 1.98 15.58 13.48
C ILE A 129 3.17 16.07 12.62
N MET A 130 2.90 16.89 11.59
CA MET A 130 3.96 17.42 10.73
C MET A 130 4.91 18.36 11.50
N ARG A 131 4.36 19.20 12.39
CA ARG A 131 5.16 20.08 13.26
C ARG A 131 6.02 19.29 14.22
N LEU A 132 5.48 18.21 14.78
CA LEU A 132 6.22 17.34 15.68
C LEU A 132 7.39 16.66 14.95
N TYR A 133 7.18 16.16 13.73
CA TYR A 133 8.25 15.65 12.88
C TYR A 133 9.31 16.70 12.52
N SER A 134 8.87 17.93 12.25
CA SER A 134 9.75 19.04 11.83
C SER A 134 10.58 19.62 12.99
N ARG A 135 10.36 19.19 14.24
CA ARG A 135 11.20 19.60 15.36
C ARG A 135 12.63 19.10 15.15
N PRO A 136 13.65 19.91 15.51
CA PRO A 136 15.06 19.52 15.38
C PRO A 136 15.43 18.23 16.13
N ASN A 137 14.59 17.80 17.07
CA ASN A 137 14.71 16.53 17.83
C ASN A 137 13.55 15.54 17.56
N GLY A 138 12.55 15.90 16.74
CA GLY A 138 11.34 15.09 16.50
C GLY A 138 11.46 14.16 15.28
N SER A 139 12.33 14.51 14.33
CA SER A 139 13.01 13.46 13.59
C SER A 139 14.00 12.80 14.55
N VAL A 140 13.88 11.50 14.82
CA VAL A 140 15.03 10.73 15.30
C VAL A 140 16.04 10.71 14.15
N GLY A 141 16.75 11.83 14.02
CA GLY A 141 17.68 12.12 12.96
C GLY A 141 18.91 11.27 13.17
N LEU A 142 19.33 10.57 12.13
CA LEU A 142 20.59 9.83 12.10
C LEU A 142 20.68 8.69 13.12
N VAL A 143 19.80 7.69 12.99
CA VAL A 143 20.06 6.41 13.65
C VAL A 143 21.17 5.70 12.86
N ASP A 144 22.36 5.65 13.45
CA ASP A 144 23.48 4.85 12.96
C ASP A 144 23.21 3.36 13.24
N ASN A 145 23.94 2.44 12.61
CA ASN A 145 23.76 0.99 12.79
C ASN A 145 24.02 0.50 14.23
N LEU A 146 24.52 1.37 15.11
CA LEU A 146 24.59 1.17 16.56
C LEU A 146 23.39 1.85 17.22
N TYR A 147 22.25 1.15 17.28
CA TYR A 147 21.09 1.57 18.06
C TYR A 147 21.47 1.70 19.53
N SER A 148 21.76 2.92 19.97
CA SER A 148 22.05 3.20 21.39
C SER A 148 20.75 3.15 22.20
N THR A 149 20.82 2.74 23.47
CA THR A 149 19.69 2.80 24.41
C THR A 149 19.09 4.21 24.51
N SER A 150 19.91 5.26 24.34
CA SER A 150 19.42 6.64 24.30
C SER A 150 18.54 6.94 23.08
N GLN A 151 18.86 6.35 21.93
CA GLN A 151 18.07 6.49 20.70
C GLN A 151 16.77 5.70 20.78
N GLN A 152 16.79 4.51 21.38
CA GLN A 152 15.58 3.72 21.65
C GLN A 152 14.62 4.47 22.58
N ASN A 153 15.15 5.11 23.63
CA ASN A 153 14.34 5.93 24.55
C ASN A 153 13.77 7.17 23.87
N ALA A 154 14.53 7.82 22.98
CA ALA A 154 14.05 8.94 22.18
C ALA A 154 12.96 8.52 21.17
N GLU A 155 13.14 7.38 20.49
CA GLU A 155 12.13 6.80 19.59
C GLU A 155 10.85 6.43 20.34
N ALA A 156 10.95 5.78 21.51
CA ALA A 156 9.80 5.42 22.34
C ALA A 156 9.06 6.64 22.90
N ALA A 157 9.79 7.71 23.26
CA ALA A 157 9.18 8.96 23.69
C ALA A 157 8.42 9.65 22.53
N TYR A 158 9.03 9.67 21.34
CA TYR A 158 8.39 10.21 20.13
C TYR A 158 7.15 9.41 19.75
N GLN A 159 7.20 8.07 19.83
CA GLN A 159 6.04 7.22 19.58
C GLN A 159 4.88 7.54 20.53
N ARG A 160 5.14 7.62 21.85
CA ARG A 160 4.10 7.97 22.85
C ARG A 160 3.47 9.35 22.62
N GLU A 161 4.28 10.32 22.22
CA GLU A 161 3.77 11.65 21.87
C GLU A 161 2.85 11.58 20.65
N MET A 162 3.23 10.79 19.63
CA MET A 162 2.44 10.58 18.41
C MET A 162 1.15 9.80 18.64
N GLU A 163 1.13 8.81 19.54
CA GLU A 163 -0.08 8.09 19.94
C GLU A 163 -1.13 9.03 20.56
N THR A 164 -0.69 10.06 21.29
CA THR A 164 -1.58 11.08 21.86
C THR A 164 -2.27 11.90 20.77
N TYR A 165 -1.57 12.19 19.66
CA TYR A 165 -2.13 12.91 18.51
C TYR A 165 -2.93 12.02 17.55
N ALA A 166 -2.67 10.70 17.56
CA ALA A 166 -3.36 9.77 16.68
C ALA A 166 -4.82 9.51 17.09
N ASP A 167 -5.21 9.82 18.34
CA ASP A 167 -6.58 9.69 18.86
C ASP A 167 -7.26 8.35 18.51
N GLY A 168 -6.53 7.24 18.74
CA GLY A 168 -7.00 5.89 18.45
C GLY A 168 -6.87 5.43 16.98
N ASN A 169 -6.38 6.28 16.08
CA ASN A 169 -6.01 5.87 14.71
C ASN A 169 -4.74 5.02 14.71
N ARG A 170 -4.57 4.24 13.64
CA ARG A 170 -3.39 3.38 13.47
C ARG A 170 -2.14 4.23 13.24
N LEU A 171 -1.04 3.82 13.88
CA LEU A 171 0.26 4.46 13.72
C LEU A 171 1.17 3.60 12.84
N PHE A 172 1.79 4.23 11.84
CA PHE A 172 2.72 3.60 10.93
C PHE A 172 4.11 4.20 11.11
N ARG A 173 5.11 3.33 11.09
CA ARG A 173 6.53 3.67 11.10
C ARG A 173 7.04 3.74 9.68
N ILE A 174 7.49 4.91 9.22
CA ILE A 174 8.15 5.12 7.93
C ILE A 174 9.65 5.35 8.17
N CYS A 175 10.48 4.50 7.58
CA CYS A 175 11.94 4.55 7.65
C CYS A 175 12.53 4.81 6.26
N SER A 176 13.21 5.95 6.08
CA SER A 176 13.89 6.29 4.83
C SER A 176 15.42 6.11 4.96
N PHE A 177 15.97 5.14 4.25
CA PHE A 177 17.39 4.81 4.19
C PHE A 177 18.04 5.56 3.02
N LYS A 178 18.73 6.67 3.32
CA LYS A 178 19.35 7.52 2.29
C LYS A 178 20.39 6.78 1.45
N ASN A 179 21.20 5.93 2.08
CA ASN A 179 22.26 5.18 1.39
C ASN A 179 21.71 4.11 0.45
N ASP A 180 20.61 3.46 0.83
CA ASP A 180 20.02 2.34 0.09
C ASP A 180 18.93 2.79 -0.89
N ARG A 181 18.60 4.10 -0.94
CA ARG A 181 17.45 4.66 -1.67
C ARG A 181 16.15 3.88 -1.41
N ARG A 182 15.97 3.40 -0.17
CA ARG A 182 14.87 2.53 0.24
C ARG A 182 14.03 3.23 1.28
N VAL A 183 12.71 3.12 1.13
CA VAL A 183 11.74 3.50 2.15
C VAL A 183 11.01 2.24 2.61
N THR A 184 10.96 2.01 3.92
CA THR A 184 10.22 0.90 4.54
C THR A 184 9.09 1.47 5.36
N THR A 185 7.91 0.87 5.25
CA THR A 185 6.75 1.23 6.05
C THR A 185 6.28 0.02 6.84
N SER A 186 6.05 0.18 8.14
CA SER A 186 5.58 -0.88 9.04
C SER A 186 4.43 -0.37 9.89
N LEU A 187 3.37 -1.17 10.04
CA LEU A 187 2.30 -0.88 11.00
C LEU A 187 2.83 -1.14 12.41
N ILE A 188 2.57 -0.21 13.33
CA ILE A 188 2.85 -0.40 14.74
C ILE A 188 1.58 -0.97 15.35
N VAL A 189 1.68 -2.18 15.90
CA VAL A 189 0.65 -2.70 16.77
C VAL A 189 0.88 -2.02 18.10
N VAL A 190 0.00 -1.08 18.43
CA VAL A 190 -0.12 -0.62 19.81
C VAL A 190 -0.75 -1.80 20.53
N ASP A 191 -0.11 -2.31 21.59
CA ASP A 191 -0.73 -3.28 22.48
C ASP A 191 -1.98 -2.60 23.06
N SER A 192 -3.12 -2.76 22.38
CA SER A 192 -4.39 -2.66 23.06
C SER A 192 -4.34 -3.74 24.12
N SER A 193 -4.66 -3.37 25.34
CA SER A 193 -4.82 -4.25 26.49
C SER A 193 -5.96 -5.27 26.27
N ASP A 194 -5.84 -6.10 25.23
CA ASP A 194 -6.66 -7.26 24.92
C ASP A 194 -5.94 -8.55 25.35
N ASP A 195 -4.78 -8.43 26.01
CA ASP A 195 -4.10 -9.54 26.68
C ASP A 195 -4.96 -10.15 27.80
N ASP A 196 -5.88 -9.37 28.39
CA ASP A 196 -6.84 -9.85 29.39
C ASP A 196 -7.81 -10.90 28.80
N ASP A 197 -8.10 -10.82 27.49
CA ASP A 197 -8.99 -11.78 26.81
C ASP A 197 -8.24 -13.06 26.43
N GLU A 198 -6.94 -12.98 26.08
CA GLU A 198 -6.12 -14.18 25.88
C GLU A 198 -5.87 -14.94 27.19
N GLU A 199 -5.58 -14.25 28.29
CA GLU A 199 -5.35 -14.90 29.59
C GLU A 199 -6.64 -15.60 30.10
N ARG A 200 -7.82 -14.99 29.89
CA ARG A 200 -9.12 -15.62 30.16
C ARG A 200 -9.43 -16.83 29.27
N ILE A 201 -9.00 -16.82 28.00
CA ILE A 201 -9.19 -17.96 27.11
C ILE A 201 -8.25 -19.10 27.50
N VAL A 202 -7.02 -18.78 27.91
CA VAL A 202 -6.02 -19.75 28.37
C VAL A 202 -6.44 -20.40 29.68
N GLU A 203 -6.90 -19.63 30.69
CA GLU A 203 -7.42 -20.19 31.96
C GLU A 203 -8.64 -21.09 31.75
N ASN A 204 -9.54 -20.73 30.84
CA ASN A 204 -10.66 -21.59 30.50
C ASN A 204 -10.19 -22.85 29.77
N GLY A 205 -9.23 -22.71 28.84
CA GLY A 205 -8.66 -23.81 28.08
C GLY A 205 -7.95 -24.85 28.95
N THR A 206 -7.20 -24.40 29.97
CA THR A 206 -6.53 -25.28 30.94
C THR A 206 -7.54 -25.97 31.85
N TYR A 207 -8.58 -25.26 32.31
CA TYR A 207 -9.68 -25.85 33.08
C TYR A 207 -10.39 -26.98 32.31
N TYR A 208 -10.65 -26.81 31.01
CA TYR A 208 -11.25 -27.86 30.20
C TYR A 208 -10.27 -29.02 29.96
N ALA A 209 -8.99 -28.74 29.65
CA ALA A 209 -7.99 -29.77 29.40
C ALA A 209 -7.72 -30.65 30.64
N GLU A 210 -7.60 -30.06 31.83
CA GLU A 210 -7.44 -30.81 33.08
C GLU A 210 -8.66 -31.68 33.38
N LYS A 211 -9.89 -31.18 33.12
CA LYS A 211 -11.11 -31.95 33.31
C LYS A 211 -11.24 -33.14 32.35
N TYR A 212 -10.68 -33.03 31.15
CA TYR A 212 -10.62 -34.14 30.19
C TYR A 212 -9.53 -35.17 30.53
N LEU A 213 -8.42 -34.73 31.12
CA LEU A 213 -7.29 -35.60 31.49
C LEU A 213 -7.51 -36.32 32.84
N HIS A 214 -8.29 -35.73 33.75
CA HIS A 214 -8.58 -36.28 35.08
C HIS A 214 -10.01 -36.82 35.25
N GLY A 215 -10.84 -36.75 34.21
CA GLY A 215 -12.16 -37.39 34.20
C GLY A 215 -12.03 -38.89 34.00
N ASN A 216 -11.98 -39.64 35.10
CA ASN A 216 -12.06 -41.11 35.10
C ASN A 216 -13.23 -41.59 34.22
N GLU A 217 -12.95 -42.58 33.36
CA GLU A 217 -13.95 -43.34 32.62
C GLU A 217 -14.98 -43.93 33.58
N GLY A 218 -16.18 -43.35 33.66
CA GLY A 218 -17.21 -43.97 34.49
C GLY A 218 -18.53 -43.24 34.71
N ASP A 219 -18.63 -41.91 34.58
CA ASP A 219 -19.91 -41.26 34.86
C ASP A 219 -20.05 -39.90 34.16
N TYR A 220 -20.67 -39.89 32.99
CA TYR A 220 -21.02 -38.66 32.27
C TYR A 220 -22.52 -38.43 32.42
N ASP A 221 -22.90 -37.48 33.27
CA ASP A 221 -24.27 -36.97 33.36
C ASP A 221 -24.68 -36.34 32.00
N ASP A 222 -25.73 -36.91 31.40
CA ASP A 222 -26.30 -36.59 30.08
C ASP A 222 -26.57 -35.07 29.89
N THR A 223 -26.83 -34.38 31.00
CA THR A 223 -27.05 -32.93 31.07
C THR A 223 -25.81 -32.12 30.63
N THR A 224 -24.60 -32.60 30.93
CA THR A 224 -23.35 -31.92 30.58
C THR A 224 -22.98 -32.10 29.09
N MET A 225 -23.22 -33.29 28.54
CA MET A 225 -23.02 -33.56 27.11
C MET A 225 -24.04 -32.85 26.22
N ALA A 226 -25.28 -32.69 26.66
CA ALA A 226 -26.29 -31.91 25.96
C ALA A 226 -25.91 -30.42 25.85
N ARG A 227 -25.36 -29.83 26.91
CA ARG A 227 -24.86 -28.44 26.91
C ARG A 227 -23.65 -28.24 26.00
N LEU A 228 -22.73 -29.20 25.96
CA LEU A 228 -21.55 -29.13 25.09
C LEU A 228 -21.95 -29.23 23.61
N ARG A 229 -22.86 -30.16 23.27
CA ARG A 229 -23.43 -30.29 21.91
C ARG A 229 -24.17 -29.03 21.46
N ALA A 230 -24.88 -28.35 22.37
CA ALA A 230 -25.56 -27.10 22.05
C ALA A 230 -24.58 -25.95 21.75
N LYS A 231 -23.43 -25.89 22.43
CA LYS A 231 -22.38 -24.89 22.15
C LYS A 231 -21.62 -25.19 20.85
N LEU A 232 -21.33 -26.46 20.57
CA LEU A 232 -20.64 -26.89 19.33
C LEU A 232 -21.52 -26.77 18.07
N ARG A 233 -22.86 -26.70 18.21
CA ARG A 233 -23.77 -26.41 17.08
C ARG A 233 -23.79 -24.95 16.65
N LYS A 234 -23.20 -24.02 17.42
CA LYS A 234 -23.02 -22.64 16.94
C LYS A 234 -21.94 -22.64 15.87
N LYS A 235 -22.27 -22.17 14.66
CA LYS A 235 -21.35 -22.14 13.52
C LYS A 235 -20.04 -21.45 13.93
N PRO A 236 -18.88 -22.08 13.71
CA PRO A 236 -17.60 -21.44 13.98
C PRO A 236 -17.47 -20.18 13.12
N ARG A 237 -17.15 -19.05 13.78
CA ARG A 237 -16.77 -17.81 13.08
C ARG A 237 -15.33 -18.01 12.60
N PHE A 238 -15.18 -18.47 11.36
CA PHE A 238 -13.89 -18.43 10.69
C PHE A 238 -13.58 -16.98 10.29
N LEU A 239 -12.45 -16.46 10.77
CA LEU A 239 -11.83 -15.26 10.22
C LEU A 239 -11.45 -15.57 8.75
N HIS A 240 -11.90 -14.73 7.82
CA HIS A 240 -11.54 -14.88 6.41
C HIS A 240 -10.04 -14.64 6.25
N ARG A 241 -9.31 -15.66 5.82
CA ARG A 241 -8.02 -15.48 5.16
C ARG A 241 -8.34 -15.01 3.74
N TYR A 242 -8.00 -13.78 3.42
CA TYR A 242 -8.07 -13.28 2.05
C TYR A 242 -6.82 -13.72 1.29
N ASP A 243 -7.02 -14.42 0.17
CA ASP A 243 -6.09 -14.50 -0.96
C ASP A 243 -6.01 -13.15 -1.69
#